data_AF-A0AAF0HTF6-F1
#
_entry.id   AF-A0AAF0HTF6-F1
#
_cell.length_a   1.000
_cell.length_b   1.000
_cell.length_c   1.000
_cell.angle_alpha   90.00
_cell.angle_beta   90.00
_cell.angle_gamma   90.00
#
_symmetry.space_group_name_H-M   'P 1'
#
loop_
_entity.id
_entity.type
_entity.pdbx_description
1 polymer ?
#
loop_
_entity_poly.entity_id
_entity_poly.type
_entity_poly.pdbx_seq_one_letter_code
_entity_poly.pdbx_strand_id
1 'polypeptide(L)'
;MRGLRGATVAMVLMALVQPAHAQGEVATIGAVSVALSQALNGFKSTLETMGGEMKGVGNSLQANAQNVLADLDKAIAGNINLTFDKLDTQQQALYRDAQALTKQLAKATMEVTNNAGSQARLTIADADILAYNTTYSLPCRTQTPRIVMVTPDAIRVGRDTPEVTVKGNFLDQAPDGAVTIGGQPAQILARSANEMRLAIPPSVAAAVKTRGSVAISIAAQERRKKMILLFCNTSTVPVTLQAWTLLLPKRTFSLTGWMQPTSLKTETRKEKHEFNSGKPGDCDANVDVSQNVCAPMGWTVAAITNFSVTGKNCGSNAGPASISGARCVNVPGRVRGCGYRGIEPFRDCKGRGWVNWKMKTTLTHDVRAPMPRQSFTISSSDQASWSFPYATNVQLREPEWTYGAHVDVIEGDQKYGYEISHAQQVVGPVKGRLVDGILGITVDDGDL
;
A
#
# COMPACT_ATOMS: atom_id res chain seq x y z
N MET A 1 -33.26 -39.28 -27.66
CA MET A 1 -33.62 -37.93 -28.12
C MET A 1 -32.71 -36.93 -27.44
N ARG A 2 -32.04 -36.08 -28.24
CA ARG A 2 -31.50 -34.73 -27.96
C ARG A 2 -30.89 -34.45 -26.56
N GLY A 3 -29.66 -33.95 -26.42
CA GLY A 3 -28.71 -33.39 -27.38
C GLY A 3 -27.48 -32.84 -26.66
N LEU A 4 -26.37 -32.81 -27.40
CA LEU A 4 -25.06 -32.27 -27.01
C LEU A 4 -25.09 -30.75 -26.78
N ARG A 5 -24.39 -30.30 -25.73
CA ARG A 5 -23.54 -29.10 -25.67
C ARG A 5 -22.44 -29.43 -24.64
N GLY A 6 -21.14 -29.53 -24.93
CA GLY A 6 -20.35 -28.71 -25.83
C GLY A 6 -19.41 -27.84 -24.97
N ALA A 7 -18.54 -28.46 -24.18
CA ALA A 7 -17.45 -27.80 -23.46
C ALA A 7 -16.13 -28.38 -23.99
N THR A 8 -15.68 -27.82 -25.11
CA THR A 8 -14.34 -28.02 -25.64
C THR A 8 -13.37 -27.31 -24.70
N VAL A 9 -12.76 -28.08 -23.80
CA VAL A 9 -11.57 -27.67 -23.07
C VAL A 9 -10.47 -27.49 -24.12
N ALA A 10 -10.14 -26.24 -24.44
CA ALA A 10 -8.95 -25.92 -25.22
C ALA A 10 -7.73 -26.22 -24.33
N MET A 11 -7.29 -27.47 -24.39
CA MET A 11 -5.99 -27.93 -23.93
C MET A 11 -4.95 -27.20 -24.77
N VAL A 12 -4.47 -26.05 -24.28
CA VAL A 12 -3.27 -25.41 -24.83
C VAL A 12 -2.13 -26.39 -24.57
N LEU A 13 -1.69 -27.04 -25.64
CA LEU A 13 -0.50 -27.87 -25.70
C LEU A 13 0.67 -27.01 -25.22
N MET A 14 1.03 -27.11 -23.94
CA MET A 14 2.35 -26.75 -23.46
C MET A 14 3.32 -27.70 -24.17
N ALA A 15 3.92 -27.23 -25.27
CA ALA A 15 5.12 -27.83 -25.79
C ALA A 15 6.21 -27.65 -24.73
N LEU A 16 6.32 -28.66 -23.87
CA LEU A 16 7.49 -28.95 -23.06
C LEU A 16 8.68 -29.09 -24.00
N VAL A 17 9.41 -28.00 -24.23
CA VAL A 17 10.77 -28.08 -24.75
C VAL A 17 11.63 -28.57 -23.59
N GLN A 18 11.76 -29.89 -23.46
CA GLN A 18 12.86 -30.48 -22.70
C GLN A 18 14.19 -30.05 -23.37
N PRO A 19 15.27 -29.81 -22.59
CA PRO A 19 16.56 -29.43 -23.14
C PRO A 19 17.23 -30.69 -23.70
N ALA A 20 16.91 -31.02 -24.95
CA ALA A 20 17.76 -31.92 -25.71
C ALA A 20 19.14 -31.24 -25.81
N HIS A 21 20.16 -31.90 -25.26
CA HIS A 21 21.55 -31.52 -25.42
C HIS A 21 21.90 -31.54 -26.92
N ALA A 22 21.77 -30.39 -27.58
CA ALA A 22 22.37 -30.17 -28.89
C ALA A 22 23.86 -29.93 -28.66
N GLN A 23 24.66 -30.94 -28.98
CA GLN A 23 26.08 -30.77 -29.29
C GLN A 23 26.23 -29.60 -30.25
N GLY A 24 27.19 -28.71 -29.96
CA GLY A 24 27.29 -27.38 -30.55
C GLY A 24 27.25 -27.35 -32.07
N GLU A 25 26.08 -27.01 -32.62
CA GLU A 25 26.01 -26.37 -33.93
C GLU A 25 26.63 -24.98 -33.78
N VAL A 26 27.78 -24.78 -34.41
CA VAL A 26 28.35 -23.45 -34.60
C VAL A 26 27.35 -22.68 -35.44
N ALA A 27 26.54 -21.83 -34.79
CA ALA A 27 25.49 -21.08 -35.44
C ALA A 27 26.06 -20.32 -36.65
N THR A 28 25.59 -20.65 -37.85
CA THR A 28 26.02 -19.97 -39.07
C THR A 28 25.57 -18.52 -39.06
N ILE A 29 26.19 -17.69 -39.88
CA ILE A 29 25.88 -16.27 -39.91
C ILE A 29 24.45 -16.02 -40.44
N GLY A 30 24.01 -16.84 -41.39
CA GLY A 30 22.63 -16.86 -41.85
C GLY A 30 21.61 -17.14 -40.74
N ALA A 31 21.92 -17.99 -39.76
CA ALA A 31 21.02 -18.28 -38.65
C ALA A 31 20.76 -17.05 -37.76
N VAL A 32 21.77 -16.17 -37.60
CA VAL A 32 21.61 -14.93 -36.81
C VAL A 32 20.82 -13.87 -37.55
N SER A 33 21.01 -13.71 -38.87
CA SER A 33 20.17 -12.81 -39.68
C SER A 33 18.69 -13.24 -39.61
N VAL A 34 18.40 -14.54 -39.74
CA VAL A 34 17.05 -15.09 -39.62
C VAL A 34 16.47 -14.85 -38.21
N ALA A 35 17.24 -15.13 -37.16
CA ALA A 35 16.79 -14.93 -35.78
C ALA A 35 16.51 -13.45 -35.46
N LEU A 36 17.37 -12.54 -35.92
CA LEU A 36 17.19 -11.10 -35.75
C LEU A 36 15.93 -10.61 -36.48
N SER A 37 15.73 -11.06 -37.73
CA SER A 37 14.54 -10.75 -38.53
C SER A 37 13.25 -11.25 -37.84
N GLN A 38 13.26 -12.48 -37.32
CA GLN A 38 12.13 -13.03 -36.57
C GLN A 38 11.84 -12.24 -35.28
N ALA A 39 12.87 -11.93 -34.49
CA ALA A 39 12.73 -11.15 -33.26
C ALA A 39 12.20 -9.74 -33.53
N LEU A 40 12.68 -9.09 -34.57
CA LEU A 40 12.21 -7.77 -35.02
C LEU A 40 10.74 -7.80 -35.45
N ASN A 41 10.34 -8.82 -36.21
CA ASN A 41 8.94 -8.97 -36.63
C ASN A 41 8.01 -9.24 -35.45
N GLY A 42 8.43 -10.07 -34.49
CA GLY A 42 7.69 -10.31 -33.24
C GLY A 42 7.54 -9.03 -32.41
N PHE A 43 8.61 -8.24 -32.28
CA PHE A 43 8.58 -6.96 -31.60
C PHE A 43 7.66 -5.96 -32.29
N LYS A 44 7.75 -5.83 -33.63
CA LYS A 44 6.88 -4.95 -34.43
C LYS A 44 5.40 -5.30 -34.26
N SER A 45 5.05 -6.57 -34.37
CA SER A 45 3.67 -7.02 -34.17
C SER A 45 3.15 -6.69 -32.77
N THR A 46 4.00 -6.85 -31.75
CA THR A 46 3.65 -6.51 -30.37
C THR A 46 3.47 -5.00 -30.19
N LEU A 47 4.34 -4.17 -30.78
CA LEU A 47 4.20 -2.71 -30.75
C LEU A 47 2.93 -2.21 -31.45
N GLU A 48 2.50 -2.84 -32.55
CA GLU A 48 1.28 -2.46 -33.26
C GLU A 48 0.02 -2.65 -32.41
N THR A 49 0.04 -3.59 -31.46
CA THR A 49 -1.04 -3.79 -30.48
C THR A 49 -1.00 -2.78 -29.32
N MET A 50 0.08 -2.01 -29.19
CA MET A 50 0.28 -1.06 -28.09
C MET A 50 0.08 0.40 -28.56
N GLY A 51 -0.60 1.20 -27.73
CA GLY A 51 -0.80 2.63 -27.95
C GLY A 51 0.20 3.52 -27.20
N GLY A 52 0.15 4.84 -27.47
CA GLY A 52 0.82 5.86 -26.66
C GLY A 52 2.35 5.91 -26.76
N GLU A 53 3.01 6.26 -25.65
CA GLU A 53 4.46 6.53 -25.58
C GLU A 53 5.33 5.31 -25.93
N MET A 54 4.86 4.09 -25.61
CA MET A 54 5.55 2.83 -25.94
C MET A 54 5.78 2.66 -27.44
N LYS A 55 4.82 3.12 -28.26
CA LYS A 55 4.94 3.09 -29.72
C LYS A 55 6.02 4.04 -30.23
N GLY A 56 6.17 5.21 -29.60
CA GLY A 56 7.17 6.20 -29.96
C GLY A 56 8.60 5.68 -29.79
N VAL A 57 8.93 5.20 -28.57
CA VAL A 57 10.26 4.61 -28.29
C VAL A 57 10.49 3.31 -29.09
N GLY A 58 9.43 2.52 -29.30
CA GLY A 58 9.49 1.29 -30.09
C GLY A 58 9.82 1.51 -31.57
N ASN A 59 9.29 2.56 -32.18
CA ASN A 59 9.56 2.89 -33.58
C ASN A 59 11.05 3.22 -33.84
N SER A 60 11.71 3.90 -32.91
CA SER A 60 13.15 4.19 -33.00
C SER A 60 13.95 2.88 -33.03
N LEU A 61 13.70 2.00 -32.05
CA LEU A 61 14.33 0.68 -31.98
C LEU A 61 14.09 -0.12 -33.26
N GLN A 62 12.86 -0.15 -33.78
CA GLN A 62 12.53 -0.86 -35.00
C GLN A 62 13.39 -0.36 -36.18
N ALA A 63 13.48 0.95 -36.40
CA ALA A 63 14.27 1.52 -37.48
C ALA A 63 15.76 1.19 -37.34
N ASN A 64 16.32 1.30 -36.13
CA ASN A 64 17.74 1.01 -35.91
C ASN A 64 18.06 -0.49 -36.02
N ALA A 65 17.18 -1.36 -35.56
CA ALA A 65 17.32 -2.81 -35.74
C ALA A 65 17.22 -3.23 -37.21
N GLN A 66 16.38 -2.57 -38.01
CA GLN A 66 16.33 -2.76 -39.47
C GLN A 66 17.65 -2.36 -40.13
N ASN A 67 18.28 -1.26 -39.70
CA ASN A 67 19.59 -0.86 -40.20
C ASN A 67 20.67 -1.90 -39.86
N VAL A 68 20.66 -2.45 -38.63
CA VAL A 68 21.57 -3.54 -38.25
C VAL A 68 21.36 -4.76 -39.14
N LEU A 69 20.11 -5.16 -39.39
CA LEU A 69 19.81 -6.28 -40.28
C LEU A 69 20.32 -6.03 -41.71
N ALA A 70 20.15 -4.83 -42.25
CA ALA A 70 20.64 -4.48 -43.58
C ALA A 70 22.18 -4.47 -43.67
N ASP A 71 22.87 -3.94 -42.65
CA ASP A 71 24.33 -3.95 -42.58
C ASP A 71 24.87 -5.38 -42.40
N LEU A 72 24.16 -6.21 -41.63
CA LEU A 72 24.44 -7.63 -41.46
C LEU A 72 24.27 -8.37 -42.79
N ASP A 73 23.13 -8.27 -43.47
CA ASP A 73 22.89 -8.93 -44.77
C ASP A 73 23.92 -8.52 -45.83
N LYS A 74 24.32 -7.23 -45.85
CA LYS A 74 25.38 -6.75 -46.74
C LYS A 74 26.73 -7.39 -46.43
N ALA A 75 27.08 -7.54 -45.16
CA ALA A 75 28.32 -8.20 -44.74
C ALA A 75 28.32 -9.71 -45.06
N ILE A 76 27.13 -10.33 -45.13
CA ILE A 76 26.94 -11.76 -45.35
C ILE A 76 26.72 -12.11 -46.84
N ALA A 77 26.40 -11.17 -47.73
CA ALA A 77 26.05 -11.45 -49.12
C ALA A 77 27.09 -12.30 -49.93
N GLY A 78 28.33 -12.47 -49.44
CA GLY A 78 29.32 -13.42 -49.97
C GLY A 78 29.74 -14.57 -49.02
N ASN A 79 29.22 -14.61 -47.79
CA ASN A 79 29.78 -15.35 -46.64
C ASN A 79 28.73 -16.14 -45.82
N ILE A 80 27.51 -16.37 -46.34
CA ILE A 80 26.38 -17.02 -45.62
C ILE A 80 26.75 -18.34 -44.91
N ASN A 81 27.64 -19.13 -45.52
CA ASN A 81 28.05 -20.45 -45.04
C ASN A 81 29.32 -20.42 -44.17
N LEU A 82 29.91 -19.25 -43.93
CA LEU A 82 31.10 -19.15 -43.07
C LEU A 82 30.72 -19.31 -41.60
N THR A 83 31.59 -19.99 -40.87
CA THR A 83 31.58 -20.08 -39.41
C THR A 83 32.24 -18.84 -38.80
N PHE A 84 31.90 -18.52 -37.55
CA PHE A 84 32.33 -17.29 -36.87
C PHE A 84 33.85 -17.03 -36.90
N ASP A 85 34.66 -18.10 -36.80
CA ASP A 85 36.13 -18.09 -36.83
C ASP A 85 36.73 -17.67 -38.18
N LYS A 86 35.95 -17.72 -39.26
CA LYS A 86 36.38 -17.37 -40.63
C LYS A 86 36.04 -15.93 -41.02
N LEU A 87 35.41 -15.18 -40.12
CA LEU A 87 35.08 -13.77 -40.31
C LEU A 87 36.24 -12.86 -39.90
N ASP A 88 36.35 -11.70 -40.53
CA ASP A 88 37.24 -10.65 -40.04
C ASP A 88 36.73 -10.06 -38.70
N THR A 89 37.59 -9.33 -37.99
CA THR A 89 37.27 -8.80 -36.65
C THR A 89 36.05 -7.89 -36.64
N GLN A 90 35.79 -7.14 -37.71
CA GLN A 90 34.65 -6.24 -37.80
C GLN A 90 33.34 -7.02 -38.04
N GLN A 91 33.38 -8.02 -38.92
CA GLN A 91 32.27 -8.94 -39.18
C GLN A 91 31.93 -9.75 -37.92
N GLN A 92 32.95 -10.19 -37.17
CA GLN A 92 32.77 -10.86 -35.88
C GLN A 92 32.08 -9.95 -34.85
N ALA A 93 32.48 -8.68 -34.77
CA ALA A 93 31.84 -7.72 -33.87
C ALA A 93 30.38 -7.48 -34.24
N LEU A 94 30.11 -7.18 -35.52
CA LEU A 94 28.75 -6.99 -36.04
C LEU A 94 27.85 -8.20 -35.76
N TYR A 95 28.38 -9.41 -35.90
CA TYR A 95 27.65 -10.64 -35.59
C TYR A 95 27.32 -10.78 -34.10
N ARG A 96 28.29 -10.54 -33.21
CA ARG A 96 28.07 -10.59 -31.75
C ARG A 96 27.04 -9.55 -31.31
N ASP A 97 27.11 -8.35 -31.88
CA ASP A 97 26.18 -7.27 -31.59
C ASP A 97 24.77 -7.59 -32.10
N ALA A 98 24.64 -8.19 -33.29
CA ALA A 98 23.36 -8.67 -33.82
C ALA A 98 22.74 -9.79 -32.96
N GLN A 99 23.56 -10.72 -32.45
CA GLN A 99 23.10 -11.74 -31.49
C GLN A 99 22.62 -11.11 -30.18
N ALA A 100 23.37 -10.13 -29.64
CA ALA A 100 22.97 -9.41 -28.44
C ALA A 100 21.66 -8.64 -28.65
N LEU A 101 21.52 -7.97 -29.80
CA LEU A 101 20.31 -7.25 -30.18
C LEU A 101 19.10 -8.19 -30.31
N THR A 102 19.28 -9.37 -30.89
CA THR A 102 18.22 -10.39 -30.98
C THR A 102 17.68 -10.76 -29.59
N LYS A 103 18.57 -10.99 -28.63
CA LYS A 103 18.19 -11.28 -27.24
C LYS A 103 17.47 -10.10 -26.58
N GLN A 104 17.95 -8.87 -26.81
CA GLN A 104 17.33 -7.65 -26.27
C GLN A 104 15.95 -7.39 -26.88
N LEU A 105 15.75 -7.62 -28.17
CA LEU A 105 14.43 -7.52 -28.84
C LEU A 105 13.43 -8.55 -28.30
N ALA A 106 13.88 -9.79 -28.06
CA ALA A 106 13.04 -10.80 -27.41
C ALA A 106 12.65 -10.38 -25.99
N LYS A 107 13.61 -9.86 -25.20
CA LYS A 107 13.33 -9.32 -23.87
C LYS A 107 12.35 -8.14 -23.90
N ALA A 108 12.58 -7.17 -24.78
CA ALA A 108 11.70 -6.02 -24.95
C ALA A 108 10.28 -6.45 -25.33
N THR A 109 10.15 -7.41 -26.25
CA THR A 109 8.85 -8.01 -26.60
C THR A 109 8.13 -8.56 -25.37
N MET A 110 8.80 -9.38 -24.56
CA MET A 110 8.20 -9.96 -23.35
C MET A 110 7.78 -8.89 -22.33
N GLU A 111 8.62 -7.90 -22.06
CA GLU A 111 8.32 -6.82 -21.10
C GLU A 111 7.12 -5.96 -21.56
N VAL A 112 7.02 -5.72 -22.87
CA VAL A 112 5.87 -5.03 -23.47
C VAL A 112 4.60 -5.86 -23.30
N THR A 113 4.64 -7.16 -23.61
CA THR A 113 3.48 -8.07 -23.46
C THR A 113 3.02 -8.20 -22.02
N ASN A 114 3.94 -8.18 -21.05
CA ASN A 114 3.64 -8.29 -19.62
C ASN A 114 3.16 -6.97 -18.97
N ASN A 115 2.94 -5.92 -19.77
CA ASN A 115 2.44 -4.61 -19.34
C ASN A 115 3.32 -3.91 -18.28
N ALA A 116 4.63 -4.16 -18.31
CA ALA A 116 5.59 -3.60 -17.36
C ALA A 116 6.05 -2.18 -17.76
N GLY A 117 5.11 -1.22 -17.87
CA GLY A 117 5.30 0.11 -18.47
C GLY A 117 6.71 0.72 -18.41
N SER A 118 7.19 1.12 -17.22
CA SER A 118 8.51 1.77 -17.08
C SER A 118 9.68 0.83 -17.36
N GLN A 119 9.58 -0.44 -16.97
CA GLN A 119 10.62 -1.46 -17.20
C GLN A 119 10.74 -1.82 -18.69
N ALA A 120 9.60 -1.85 -19.39
CA ALA A 120 9.53 -2.07 -20.82
C ALA A 120 10.13 -0.89 -21.59
N ARG A 121 9.82 0.36 -21.20
CA ARG A 121 10.47 1.56 -21.77
C ARG A 121 11.99 1.51 -21.61
N LEU A 122 12.47 1.19 -20.41
CA LEU A 122 13.91 1.06 -20.12
C LEU A 122 14.56 -0.01 -21.02
N THR A 123 13.93 -1.17 -21.15
CA THR A 123 14.44 -2.27 -21.96
C THR A 123 14.45 -1.92 -23.46
N ILE A 124 13.41 -1.24 -23.97
CA ILE A 124 13.37 -0.74 -25.34
C ILE A 124 14.49 0.29 -25.58
N ALA A 125 14.68 1.23 -24.65
CA ALA A 125 15.72 2.25 -24.76
C ALA A 125 17.13 1.62 -24.80
N ASP A 126 17.42 0.65 -23.93
CA ASP A 126 18.71 -0.04 -23.92
C ASP A 126 18.95 -0.83 -25.21
N ALA A 127 17.91 -1.49 -25.75
CA ALA A 127 17.97 -2.18 -27.03
C ALA A 127 18.18 -1.20 -28.21
N ASP A 128 17.53 -0.02 -28.17
CA ASP A 128 17.67 1.01 -29.19
C ASP A 128 19.10 1.58 -29.22
N ILE A 129 19.65 1.86 -28.04
CA ILE A 129 21.04 2.29 -27.88
C ILE A 129 21.99 1.25 -28.48
N LEU A 130 21.79 -0.04 -28.20
CA LEU A 130 22.60 -1.12 -28.77
C LEU A 130 22.49 -1.18 -30.30
N ALA A 131 21.27 -1.15 -30.85
CA ALA A 131 21.04 -1.20 -32.29
C ALA A 131 21.72 -0.04 -33.03
N TYR A 132 21.62 1.16 -32.48
CA TYR A 132 22.26 2.34 -33.05
C TYR A 132 23.79 2.27 -32.94
N ASN A 133 24.34 1.86 -31.79
CA ASN A 133 25.77 1.68 -31.64
C ASN A 133 26.32 0.66 -32.64
N THR A 134 25.60 -0.43 -32.89
CA THR A 134 26.01 -1.49 -33.82
C THR A 134 26.20 -0.94 -35.25
N THR A 135 25.24 -0.14 -35.73
CA THR A 135 25.26 0.47 -37.07
C THR A 135 26.27 1.61 -37.18
N TYR A 136 26.24 2.55 -36.23
CA TYR A 136 26.95 3.83 -36.33
C TYR A 136 28.37 3.80 -35.73
N SER A 137 28.77 2.69 -35.10
CA SER A 137 30.17 2.46 -34.70
C SER A 137 31.01 1.81 -35.80
N LEU A 138 30.40 1.37 -36.91
CA LEU A 138 31.14 0.85 -38.05
C LEU A 138 32.11 1.90 -38.63
N PRO A 139 33.24 1.48 -39.22
CA PRO A 139 34.19 2.39 -39.84
C PRO A 139 33.54 3.34 -40.85
N CYS A 140 34.05 4.57 -40.92
CA CYS A 140 33.57 5.59 -41.85
C CYS A 140 32.08 5.97 -41.73
N ARG A 141 31.37 5.60 -40.64
CA ARG A 141 30.01 6.09 -40.36
C ARG A 141 30.04 7.35 -39.49
N THR A 142 29.19 8.32 -39.83
CA THR A 142 28.94 9.49 -38.99
C THR A 142 28.34 9.07 -37.66
N GLN A 143 28.91 9.55 -36.56
CA GLN A 143 28.41 9.32 -35.21
C GLN A 143 27.68 10.56 -34.74
N THR A 144 26.35 10.51 -34.79
CA THR A 144 25.49 11.59 -34.30
C THR A 144 25.04 11.24 -32.87
N PRO A 145 25.39 12.06 -31.87
CA PRO A 145 24.96 11.81 -30.51
C PRO A 145 23.44 12.03 -30.39
N ARG A 146 22.79 11.26 -29.54
CA ARG A 146 21.33 11.35 -29.32
C ARG A 146 20.96 10.98 -27.90
N ILE A 147 19.86 11.55 -27.41
CA ILE A 147 19.22 11.16 -26.16
C ILE A 147 18.07 10.22 -26.51
N VAL A 148 17.99 9.09 -25.80
CA VAL A 148 16.92 8.10 -25.96
C VAL A 148 15.94 8.18 -24.81
N MET A 149 16.43 8.37 -23.58
CA MET A 149 15.58 8.38 -22.38
C MET A 149 16.22 9.13 -21.21
N VAL A 150 15.39 9.69 -20.34
CA VAL A 150 15.80 10.28 -19.06
C VAL A 150 15.11 9.50 -17.94
N THR A 151 15.85 9.18 -16.88
CA THR A 151 15.33 8.46 -15.71
C THR A 151 15.78 9.14 -14.41
N PRO A 152 14.99 9.11 -13.33
CA PRO A 152 13.60 8.64 -13.28
C PRO A 152 12.64 9.57 -14.04
N ASP A 153 11.41 9.12 -14.27
CA ASP A 153 10.39 9.88 -15.00
C ASP A 153 9.99 11.18 -14.26
N ALA A 154 10.07 11.17 -12.93
CA ALA A 154 9.81 12.31 -12.07
C ALA A 154 10.70 12.27 -10.82
N ILE A 155 11.05 13.44 -10.30
CA ILE A 155 11.84 13.61 -9.07
C ILE A 155 11.10 14.56 -8.15
N ARG A 156 10.76 14.08 -6.95
CA ARG A 156 10.23 14.91 -5.88
C ARG A 156 11.35 15.54 -5.07
N VAL A 157 11.43 16.86 -5.13
CA VAL A 157 12.42 17.64 -4.39
C VAL A 157 12.25 17.40 -2.88
N GLY A 158 13.33 17.06 -2.19
CA GLY A 158 13.36 16.82 -0.74
C GLY A 158 13.14 15.37 -0.32
N ARG A 159 12.54 14.53 -1.21
CA ARG A 159 12.34 13.09 -0.98
C ARG A 159 13.30 12.23 -1.78
N ASP A 160 13.32 12.46 -3.09
CA ASP A 160 14.10 11.64 -4.03
C ASP A 160 15.52 12.21 -4.14
N THR A 161 16.48 11.36 -4.49
CA THR A 161 17.84 11.83 -4.79
C THR A 161 17.78 12.78 -5.99
N PRO A 162 18.30 14.02 -5.90
CA PRO A 162 18.14 15.04 -6.93
C PRO A 162 19.11 14.78 -8.09
N GLU A 163 18.97 13.63 -8.74
CA GLU A 163 19.84 13.14 -9.81
C GLU A 163 19.00 12.60 -10.96
N VAL A 164 19.42 12.91 -12.19
CA VAL A 164 18.85 12.35 -13.41
C VAL A 164 19.91 11.58 -14.18
N THR A 165 19.49 10.48 -14.80
CA THR A 165 20.30 9.66 -15.68
C THR A 165 19.77 9.80 -17.10
N VAL A 166 20.60 10.39 -17.96
CA VAL A 166 20.33 10.54 -19.39
C VAL A 166 20.98 9.36 -20.12
N LYS A 167 20.16 8.53 -20.77
CA LYS A 167 20.60 7.42 -21.60
C LYS A 167 20.52 7.79 -23.08
N GLY A 168 21.52 7.37 -23.85
CA GLY A 168 21.64 7.76 -25.24
C GLY A 168 22.82 7.09 -25.95
N ASN A 169 23.28 7.70 -27.03
CA ASN A 169 24.44 7.24 -27.80
C ASN A 169 25.47 8.36 -27.94
N PHE A 170 26.74 8.00 -27.90
CA PHE A 170 27.89 8.89 -28.08
C PHE A 170 27.89 10.12 -27.14
N LEU A 171 27.37 9.95 -25.91
CA LEU A 171 27.26 11.00 -24.90
C LEU A 171 28.61 11.42 -24.30
N ASP A 172 29.65 10.61 -24.50
CA ASP A 172 31.04 10.89 -24.15
C ASP A 172 31.66 12.01 -25.01
N GLN A 173 30.99 12.39 -26.11
CA GLN A 173 31.43 13.47 -27.02
C GLN A 173 31.03 14.87 -26.54
N ALA A 174 30.40 14.99 -25.38
CA ALA A 174 30.11 16.26 -24.73
C ALA A 174 31.33 16.78 -23.95
N PRO A 175 31.76 18.04 -24.11
CA PRO A 175 32.82 18.62 -23.29
C PRO A 175 32.41 18.72 -21.82
N ASP A 176 33.38 18.94 -20.94
CA ASP A 176 33.11 19.16 -19.51
C ASP A 176 32.43 20.52 -19.30
N GLY A 177 31.44 20.57 -18.40
CA GLY A 177 30.62 21.78 -18.16
C GLY A 177 29.60 22.10 -19.27
N ALA A 178 29.44 21.23 -20.27
CA ALA A 178 28.56 21.42 -21.42
C ALA A 178 27.06 21.15 -21.15
N VAL A 179 26.70 20.84 -19.90
CA VAL A 179 25.36 20.41 -19.52
C VAL A 179 24.69 21.43 -18.63
N THR A 180 23.46 21.80 -19.00
CA THR A 180 22.62 22.67 -18.19
C THR A 180 21.29 21.99 -17.90
N ILE A 181 20.76 22.24 -16.69
CA ILE A 181 19.43 21.85 -16.25
C ILE A 181 18.72 23.14 -15.85
N GLY A 182 17.56 23.44 -16.46
CA GLY A 182 16.85 24.70 -16.21
C GLY A 182 17.68 25.95 -16.56
N GLY A 183 18.60 25.84 -17.52
CA GLY A 183 19.54 26.90 -17.88
C GLY A 183 20.70 27.10 -16.90
N GLN A 184 20.76 26.33 -15.81
CA GLN A 184 21.85 26.38 -14.84
C GLN A 184 22.88 25.27 -15.10
N PRO A 185 24.19 25.52 -14.96
CA PRO A 185 25.21 24.48 -15.09
C PRO A 185 24.93 23.31 -14.15
N ALA A 186 24.89 22.10 -14.70
CA ALA A 186 24.68 20.87 -13.93
C ALA A 186 25.99 20.12 -13.75
N GLN A 187 26.17 19.53 -12.56
CA GLN A 187 27.33 18.69 -12.28
C GLN A 187 27.12 17.31 -12.92
N ILE A 188 28.13 16.84 -13.64
CA ILE A 188 28.16 15.47 -14.17
C ILE A 188 28.78 14.57 -13.10
N LEU A 189 28.00 13.61 -12.61
CA LEU A 189 28.41 12.65 -11.58
C LEU A 189 29.10 11.43 -12.17
N ALA A 190 28.62 10.98 -13.33
CA ALA A 190 29.22 9.89 -14.09
C ALA A 190 28.94 10.08 -15.58
N ARG A 191 29.85 9.61 -16.43
CA ARG A 191 29.74 9.72 -17.88
C ARG A 191 30.31 8.48 -18.56
N SER A 192 29.60 7.99 -19.57
CA SER A 192 30.03 6.99 -20.53
C SER A 192 29.51 7.36 -21.93
N ALA A 193 29.83 6.56 -22.93
CA ALA A 193 29.28 6.73 -24.27
C ALA A 193 27.75 6.60 -24.32
N ASN A 194 27.13 5.88 -23.38
CA ASN A 194 25.69 5.57 -23.44
C ASN A 194 24.87 6.15 -22.28
N GLU A 195 25.53 6.70 -21.27
CA GLU A 195 24.88 7.16 -20.05
C GLU A 195 25.60 8.38 -19.47
N MET A 196 24.83 9.37 -19.03
CA MET A 196 25.31 10.51 -18.28
C MET A 196 24.44 10.73 -17.05
N ARG A 197 25.04 10.64 -15.86
CA ARG A 197 24.39 10.94 -14.58
C ARG A 197 24.66 12.37 -14.19
N LEU A 198 23.60 13.12 -13.91
CA LEU A 198 23.63 14.56 -13.67
C LEU A 198 22.99 14.86 -12.32
N ALA A 199 23.61 15.72 -11.53
CA ALA A 199 22.98 16.30 -10.35
C ALA A 199 22.11 17.49 -10.76
N ILE A 200 20.89 17.55 -10.22
CA ILE A 200 20.02 18.72 -10.36
C ILE A 200 20.63 19.88 -9.57
N PRO A 201 20.86 21.05 -10.19
CA PRO A 201 21.39 22.21 -9.49
C PRO A 201 20.49 22.61 -8.30
N PRO A 202 21.05 22.92 -7.11
CA PRO A 202 20.26 23.30 -5.94
C PRO A 202 19.37 24.53 -6.18
N SER A 203 19.84 25.47 -7.00
CA SER A 203 19.06 26.66 -7.41
C SER A 203 17.82 26.30 -8.22
N VAL A 204 17.90 25.29 -9.07
CA VAL A 204 16.75 24.78 -9.85
C VAL A 204 15.79 24.05 -8.93
N ALA A 205 16.29 23.15 -8.08
CA ALA A 205 15.47 22.39 -7.13
C ALA A 205 14.72 23.31 -6.15
N ALA A 206 15.37 24.34 -5.62
CA ALA A 206 14.76 25.31 -4.70
C ALA A 206 13.70 26.20 -5.37
N ALA A 207 13.74 26.38 -6.69
CA ALA A 207 12.77 27.16 -7.44
C ALA A 207 11.48 26.39 -7.80
N VAL A 208 11.44 25.07 -7.57
CA VAL A 208 10.28 24.23 -7.90
C VAL A 208 9.16 24.46 -6.88
N LYS A 209 8.16 25.24 -7.29
CA LYS A 209 6.95 25.53 -6.50
C LYS A 209 5.68 24.84 -7.00
N THR A 210 5.71 24.35 -8.22
CA THR A 210 4.62 23.62 -8.87
C THR A 210 5.22 22.49 -9.70
N ARG A 211 4.41 21.49 -10.04
CA ARG A 211 4.80 20.44 -10.98
C ARG A 211 5.25 21.05 -12.30
N GLY A 212 6.47 20.77 -12.74
CA GLY A 212 7.04 21.41 -13.92
C GLY A 212 8.09 20.56 -14.64
N SER A 213 8.09 20.63 -15.97
CA SER A 213 9.14 20.05 -16.79
C SER A 213 10.34 20.99 -16.83
N VAL A 214 11.52 20.47 -16.54
CA VAL A 214 12.78 21.22 -16.57
C VAL A 214 13.62 20.72 -17.75
N ALA A 215 14.06 21.68 -18.58
CA ALA A 215 14.89 21.38 -19.73
C ALA A 215 16.28 20.89 -19.30
N ILE A 216 16.76 19.84 -19.96
CA ILE A 216 18.14 19.37 -19.93
C ILE A 216 18.72 19.68 -21.30
N SER A 217 19.80 20.46 -21.33
CA SER A 217 20.52 20.78 -22.57
C SER A 217 21.95 20.29 -22.46
N ILE A 218 22.38 19.52 -23.46
CA ILE A 218 23.73 18.94 -23.55
C ILE A 218 24.36 19.44 -24.84
N ALA A 219 25.39 20.28 -24.74
CA ALA A 219 26.22 20.59 -25.90
C ALA A 219 27.14 19.39 -26.17
N ALA A 220 27.05 18.84 -27.37
CA ALA A 220 27.78 17.66 -27.82
C ALA A 220 28.43 17.93 -29.19
N GLN A 221 29.19 16.95 -29.68
CA GLN A 221 29.82 17.02 -30.98
C GLN A 221 29.36 15.83 -31.83
N GLU A 222 28.92 16.09 -33.05
CA GLU A 222 28.73 15.06 -34.08
C GLU A 222 30.07 14.80 -34.77
N ARG A 223 30.51 13.54 -34.83
CA ARG A 223 31.70 13.14 -35.60
C ARG A 223 31.29 12.69 -36.99
N ARG A 224 31.42 13.57 -37.97
CA ARG A 224 31.22 13.25 -39.39
C ARG A 224 32.41 12.48 -39.91
N LYS A 225 32.16 11.26 -40.38
CA LYS A 225 33.19 10.44 -41.02
C LYS A 225 32.88 10.32 -42.50
N LYS A 226 33.88 10.57 -43.35
CA LYS A 226 33.78 10.43 -44.80
C LYS A 226 34.92 9.57 -45.31
N MET A 227 34.59 8.58 -46.13
CA MET A 227 35.58 7.78 -46.83
C MET A 227 36.20 8.62 -47.94
N ILE A 228 37.53 8.82 -47.87
CA ILE A 228 38.32 9.45 -48.92
C ILE A 228 39.45 8.46 -49.24
N LEU A 229 39.38 7.86 -50.44
CA LEU A 229 40.24 6.73 -50.84
C LEU A 229 40.10 5.56 -49.87
N LEU A 230 41.18 5.19 -49.17
CA LEU A 230 41.27 4.10 -48.19
C LEU A 230 41.24 4.59 -46.73
N PHE A 231 41.05 5.90 -46.49
CA PHE A 231 41.06 6.49 -45.14
C PHE A 231 39.70 7.08 -44.77
N CYS A 232 39.33 6.97 -43.49
CA CYS A 232 38.15 7.64 -42.92
C CYS A 232 38.57 8.99 -42.35
N ASN A 233 38.32 10.08 -43.07
CA ASN A 233 38.54 11.42 -42.53
C ASN A 233 37.43 11.75 -41.53
N THR A 234 37.77 12.39 -40.41
CA THR A 234 36.83 12.74 -39.33
C THR A 234 36.80 14.24 -39.12
N SER A 235 35.61 14.83 -39.10
CA SER A 235 35.38 16.21 -38.66
C SER A 235 34.32 16.27 -37.56
N THR A 236 34.35 17.31 -36.74
CA THR A 236 33.42 17.51 -35.62
C THR A 236 32.51 18.70 -35.88
N VAL A 237 31.21 18.54 -35.64
CA VAL A 237 30.21 19.61 -35.75
C VAL A 237 29.50 19.77 -34.41
N PRO A 238 29.39 20.99 -33.85
CA PRO A 238 28.67 21.20 -32.60
C PRO A 238 27.17 20.92 -32.77
N VAL A 239 26.59 20.20 -31.82
CA VAL A 239 25.16 19.89 -31.77
C VAL A 239 24.64 20.06 -30.35
N THR A 240 23.38 20.45 -30.20
CA THR A 240 22.73 20.57 -28.89
C THR A 240 21.65 19.52 -28.76
N LEU A 241 21.78 18.66 -27.75
CA LEU A 241 20.76 17.67 -27.41
C LEU A 241 19.84 18.26 -26.35
N GLN A 242 18.54 18.04 -26.52
CA GLN A 242 17.52 18.52 -25.59
C GLN A 242 16.72 17.34 -25.04
N ALA A 243 16.51 17.37 -23.74
CA ALA A 243 15.60 16.46 -23.04
C ALA A 243 14.91 17.21 -21.91
N TRP A 244 14.02 16.52 -21.20
CA TRP A 244 13.25 17.11 -20.11
C TRP A 244 13.18 16.11 -18.97
N THR A 245 13.11 16.62 -17.75
CA THR A 245 12.78 15.84 -16.55
C THR A 245 11.65 16.52 -15.80
N LEU A 246 10.78 15.75 -15.16
CA LEU A 246 9.69 16.28 -14.36
C LEU A 246 10.15 16.48 -12.92
N LEU A 247 10.12 17.72 -12.44
CA LEU A 247 10.36 18.01 -11.02
C LEU A 247 9.03 18.26 -10.32
N LEU A 248 8.88 17.62 -9.16
CA LEU A 248 7.74 17.78 -8.27
C LEU A 248 8.20 18.58 -7.04
N PRO A 249 7.42 19.57 -6.59
CA PRO A 249 7.76 20.35 -5.42
C PRO A 249 7.77 19.49 -4.14
N LYS A 250 8.46 20.01 -3.13
CA LYS A 250 8.50 19.41 -1.80
C LYS A 250 7.10 19.35 -1.19
N ARG A 251 6.77 18.24 -0.52
CA ARG A 251 5.52 18.10 0.23
C ARG A 251 5.78 18.25 1.73
N THR A 252 4.95 19.05 2.36
CA THR A 252 4.90 19.14 3.82
C THR A 252 3.49 18.84 4.29
N PHE A 253 3.42 18.07 5.37
CA PHE A 253 2.18 17.61 5.95
C PHE A 253 2.05 18.20 7.34
N SER A 254 0.86 18.70 7.65
CA SER A 254 0.47 19.10 9.00
C SER A 254 -0.81 18.35 9.36
N LEU A 255 -0.72 17.48 10.36
CA LEU A 255 -1.85 16.70 10.84
C LEU A 255 -2.20 17.19 12.24
N THR A 256 -3.48 17.48 12.44
CA THR A 256 -4.05 17.74 13.77
C THR A 256 -5.25 16.84 13.96
N GLY A 257 -5.38 16.23 15.11
CA GLY A 257 -6.48 15.29 15.31
C GLY A 257 -6.64 14.83 16.73
N TRP A 258 -7.61 13.95 16.91
CA TRP A 258 -7.94 13.37 18.19
C TRP A 258 -8.51 11.98 18.03
N MET A 259 -8.38 11.20 19.11
CA MET A 259 -9.03 9.92 19.28
C MET A 259 -9.61 9.80 20.68
N GLN A 260 -10.74 9.12 20.79
CA GLN A 260 -11.45 8.94 22.04
C GLN A 260 -12.18 7.59 22.04
N PRO A 261 -11.84 6.69 22.97
CA PRO A 261 -12.64 5.52 23.22
C PRO A 261 -13.82 5.84 24.14
N THR A 262 -14.89 5.08 24.00
CA THR A 262 -15.81 4.81 25.11
C THR A 262 -15.48 3.45 25.68
N SER A 263 -15.72 3.24 26.96
CA SER A 263 -15.51 1.94 27.61
C SER A 263 -16.59 1.68 28.65
N LEU A 264 -16.89 0.40 28.87
CA LEU A 264 -17.85 -0.02 29.87
C LEU A 264 -17.27 0.17 31.28
N LYS A 265 -18.00 0.91 32.10
CA LYS A 265 -17.73 1.12 33.52
C LYS A 265 -18.84 0.48 34.35
N THR A 266 -18.46 -0.31 35.35
CA THR A 266 -19.43 -0.84 36.31
C THR A 266 -19.73 0.21 37.38
N GLU A 267 -20.98 0.64 37.44
CA GLU A 267 -21.51 1.42 38.56
C GLU A 267 -22.01 0.48 39.65
N THR A 268 -21.72 0.83 40.90
CA THR A 268 -22.19 0.08 42.07
C THR A 268 -23.13 0.94 42.89
N ARG A 269 -24.28 0.38 43.27
CA ARG A 269 -25.21 1.00 44.22
C ARG A 269 -25.49 0.06 45.37
N LYS A 270 -25.72 0.60 46.56
CA LYS A 270 -26.24 -0.17 47.70
C LYS A 270 -27.72 0.11 47.87
N GLU A 271 -28.53 -0.93 48.01
CA GLU A 271 -29.96 -0.83 48.23
C GLU A 271 -30.35 -1.50 49.55
N LYS A 272 -31.39 -0.98 50.20
CA LYS A 272 -31.91 -1.50 51.46
C LYS A 272 -33.34 -1.95 51.25
N HIS A 273 -33.67 -3.11 51.79
CA HIS A 273 -35.01 -3.67 51.75
C HIS A 273 -35.43 -4.06 53.17
N GLU A 274 -36.70 -3.83 53.48
CA GLU A 274 -37.30 -4.20 54.75
C GLU A 274 -38.63 -4.87 54.47
N PHE A 275 -38.97 -5.84 55.32
CA PHE A 275 -40.21 -6.59 55.19
C PHE A 275 -40.81 -6.82 56.57
N ASN A 276 -42.13 -6.77 56.61
CA ASN A 276 -42.95 -7.10 57.77
C ASN A 276 -44.11 -7.96 57.30
N SER A 277 -44.19 -9.20 57.80
CA SER A 277 -45.25 -10.13 57.42
C SER A 277 -46.64 -9.74 57.89
N GLY A 278 -46.74 -8.82 58.85
CA GLY A 278 -47.95 -8.62 59.64
C GLY A 278 -48.28 -9.84 60.52
N LYS A 279 -49.47 -9.82 61.12
CA LYS A 279 -50.03 -10.93 61.90
C LYS A 279 -51.15 -11.59 61.09
N PRO A 280 -51.17 -12.91 60.92
CA PRO A 280 -52.27 -13.61 60.25
C PRO A 280 -53.56 -13.55 61.10
N GLY A 281 -54.67 -13.95 60.50
CA GLY A 281 -55.98 -13.99 61.18
C GLY A 281 -56.12 -15.12 62.20
N ASP A 282 -55.42 -16.23 62.00
CA ASP A 282 -55.50 -17.47 62.76
C ASP A 282 -54.29 -17.64 63.71
N CYS A 283 -54.52 -18.18 64.90
CA CYS A 283 -53.49 -18.43 65.90
C CYS A 283 -52.76 -19.77 65.72
N ASP A 284 -53.27 -20.65 64.87
CA ASP A 284 -52.60 -21.87 64.39
C ASP A 284 -52.01 -21.70 62.96
N ALA A 285 -51.96 -20.47 62.44
CA ALA A 285 -51.53 -20.19 61.07
C ALA A 285 -50.14 -20.77 60.75
N ASN A 286 -49.97 -21.32 59.54
CA ASN A 286 -48.69 -21.75 59.00
C ASN A 286 -48.60 -21.33 57.53
N VAL A 287 -48.12 -20.11 57.29
CA VAL A 287 -48.23 -19.44 55.99
C VAL A 287 -46.84 -19.16 55.43
N ASP A 288 -46.65 -19.43 54.14
CA ASP A 288 -45.48 -19.01 53.39
C ASP A 288 -45.54 -17.51 53.11
N VAL A 289 -44.50 -16.78 53.52
CA VAL A 289 -44.36 -15.34 53.32
C VAL A 289 -43.07 -15.01 52.57
N SER A 290 -42.51 -15.99 51.85
CA SER A 290 -41.28 -15.83 51.07
C SER A 290 -41.38 -14.65 50.11
N GLN A 291 -40.30 -13.88 49.99
CA GLN A 291 -40.25 -12.67 49.16
C GLN A 291 -39.20 -12.80 48.07
N ASN A 292 -39.56 -12.36 46.87
CA ASN A 292 -38.63 -12.15 45.78
C ASN A 292 -38.43 -10.64 45.58
N VAL A 293 -37.24 -10.16 45.92
CA VAL A 293 -36.86 -8.75 45.77
C VAL A 293 -36.00 -8.62 44.53
N CYS A 294 -36.49 -7.90 43.51
CA CYS A 294 -35.79 -7.76 42.24
C CYS A 294 -35.23 -6.33 42.05
N ALA A 295 -34.01 -6.26 41.52
CA ALA A 295 -33.36 -5.03 41.12
C ALA A 295 -34.10 -4.37 39.93
N PRO A 296 -34.05 -3.03 39.80
CA PRO A 296 -34.60 -2.31 38.65
C PRO A 296 -34.04 -2.81 37.31
N MET A 297 -34.71 -2.49 36.20
CA MET A 297 -34.22 -2.86 34.86
C MET A 297 -32.83 -2.26 34.60
N GLY A 298 -31.94 -3.05 33.97
CA GLY A 298 -30.52 -2.70 33.79
C GLY A 298 -29.62 -3.10 34.98
N TRP A 299 -30.15 -3.17 36.20
CA TRP A 299 -29.34 -3.50 37.38
C TRP A 299 -29.32 -5.01 37.67
N THR A 300 -28.17 -5.49 38.10
CA THR A 300 -27.92 -6.88 38.51
C THR A 300 -27.59 -6.94 40.00
N VAL A 301 -27.94 -8.04 40.67
CA VAL A 301 -27.59 -8.24 42.08
C VAL A 301 -26.20 -8.87 42.15
N ALA A 302 -25.22 -8.09 42.59
CA ALA A 302 -23.85 -8.58 42.74
C ALA A 302 -23.64 -9.34 44.06
N ALA A 303 -24.25 -8.85 45.15
CA ALA A 303 -24.09 -9.46 46.46
C ALA A 303 -25.24 -9.13 47.43
N ILE A 304 -25.50 -10.06 48.36
CA ILE A 304 -26.27 -9.79 49.57
C ILE A 304 -25.24 -9.42 50.66
N THR A 305 -25.12 -8.12 50.94
CA THR A 305 -24.09 -7.62 51.86
C THR A 305 -24.47 -7.74 53.33
N ASN A 306 -25.77 -7.79 53.63
CA ASN A 306 -26.27 -8.04 54.97
C ASN A 306 -27.69 -8.59 54.89
N PHE A 307 -28.00 -9.58 55.70
CA PHE A 307 -29.35 -10.06 55.95
C PHE A 307 -29.52 -10.30 57.45
N SER A 308 -30.58 -9.75 58.04
CA SER A 308 -30.89 -9.97 59.46
C SER A 308 -32.38 -10.00 59.71
N VAL A 309 -32.84 -11.01 60.44
CA VAL A 309 -34.18 -11.04 61.03
C VAL A 309 -34.20 -10.03 62.18
N THR A 310 -35.05 -9.00 62.07
CA THR A 310 -35.12 -7.90 63.04
C THR A 310 -36.11 -8.19 64.16
N GLY A 311 -37.03 -9.13 63.96
CA GLY A 311 -37.92 -9.63 65.00
C GLY A 311 -38.76 -10.81 64.51
N LYS A 312 -39.20 -11.66 65.43
CA LYS A 312 -40.07 -12.81 65.17
C LYS A 312 -40.72 -13.32 66.46
N ASN A 313 -41.82 -14.06 66.34
CA ASN A 313 -42.37 -14.86 67.44
C ASN A 313 -42.93 -16.21 66.95
N CYS A 314 -43.37 -17.06 67.89
CA CYS A 314 -44.12 -18.29 67.63
C CYS A 314 -43.43 -19.30 66.67
N GLY A 315 -42.09 -19.30 66.59
CA GLY A 315 -41.34 -20.17 65.68
C GLY A 315 -41.31 -19.71 64.21
N SER A 316 -41.80 -18.49 63.92
CA SER A 316 -41.70 -17.86 62.60
C SER A 316 -40.23 -17.61 62.22
N ASN A 317 -39.90 -17.70 60.93
CA ASN A 317 -38.53 -17.55 60.46
C ASN A 317 -38.44 -16.89 59.07
N ALA A 318 -37.25 -16.38 58.75
CA ALA A 318 -36.89 -15.91 57.43
C ALA A 318 -35.40 -16.18 57.17
N GLY A 319 -35.07 -16.48 55.91
CA GLY A 319 -33.72 -16.72 55.43
C GLY A 319 -33.24 -18.18 55.52
N PRO A 320 -31.99 -18.43 55.07
CA PRO A 320 -31.05 -17.44 54.53
C PRO A 320 -31.50 -16.89 53.17
N ALA A 321 -31.25 -15.60 52.93
CA ALA A 321 -31.50 -14.99 51.63
C ALA A 321 -30.50 -15.48 50.59
N SER A 322 -30.95 -15.74 49.37
CA SER A 322 -30.10 -16.24 48.28
C SER A 322 -30.39 -15.50 46.97
N ILE A 323 -29.34 -15.20 46.21
CA ILE A 323 -29.48 -14.63 44.87
C ILE A 323 -30.18 -15.66 43.98
N SER A 324 -31.24 -15.23 43.29
CA SER A 324 -32.07 -16.04 42.40
C SER A 324 -32.07 -15.40 41.01
N GLY A 325 -31.25 -15.95 40.12
CA GLY A 325 -30.96 -15.36 38.80
C GLY A 325 -30.14 -14.06 38.90
N ALA A 326 -30.00 -13.34 37.79
CA ALA A 326 -29.12 -12.16 37.73
C ALA A 326 -29.66 -10.92 38.47
N ARG A 327 -30.96 -10.87 38.74
CA ARG A 327 -31.65 -9.63 39.17
C ARG A 327 -32.44 -9.73 40.46
N CYS A 328 -32.67 -10.92 41.01
CA CYS A 328 -33.55 -11.07 42.16
C CYS A 328 -32.85 -11.76 43.33
N VAL A 329 -33.34 -11.49 44.53
CA VAL A 329 -32.99 -12.20 45.75
C VAL A 329 -34.25 -12.85 46.30
N ASN A 330 -34.19 -14.16 46.51
CA ASN A 330 -35.22 -14.90 47.21
C ASN A 330 -34.90 -14.90 48.70
N VAL A 331 -35.87 -14.48 49.51
CA VAL A 331 -35.83 -14.57 50.96
C VAL A 331 -36.92 -15.54 51.39
N PRO A 332 -36.59 -16.82 51.66
CA PRO A 332 -37.58 -17.78 52.13
C PRO A 332 -38.10 -17.34 53.51
N GLY A 333 -39.39 -17.45 53.75
CA GLY A 333 -39.98 -17.02 55.02
C GLY A 333 -41.26 -17.77 55.36
N ARG A 334 -41.45 -18.08 56.64
CA ARG A 334 -42.66 -18.76 57.12
C ARG A 334 -43.12 -18.16 58.43
N VAL A 335 -44.41 -17.81 58.47
CA VAL A 335 -45.08 -17.36 59.70
C VAL A 335 -45.79 -18.55 60.33
N ARG A 336 -45.56 -18.76 61.62
CA ARG A 336 -46.24 -19.78 62.43
C ARG A 336 -46.95 -19.12 63.61
N GLY A 337 -48.20 -19.48 63.86
CA GLY A 337 -48.95 -19.09 65.04
C GLY A 337 -48.47 -19.81 66.31
N CYS A 338 -48.74 -19.23 67.49
CA CYS A 338 -48.38 -19.80 68.80
C CYS A 338 -49.42 -20.83 69.30
N GLY A 339 -50.46 -21.05 68.52
CA GLY A 339 -51.61 -21.88 68.81
C GLY A 339 -52.56 -21.32 69.86
N TYR A 340 -53.53 -22.14 70.20
CA TYR A 340 -54.55 -21.82 71.19
C TYR A 340 -54.24 -22.41 72.56
N ARG A 341 -54.83 -21.82 73.60
CA ARG A 341 -54.94 -22.38 74.94
C ARG A 341 -56.40 -22.77 75.18
N GLY A 342 -56.63 -23.95 75.77
CA GLY A 342 -57.98 -24.43 76.09
C GLY A 342 -58.55 -25.41 75.06
N ILE A 343 -59.80 -25.82 75.29
CA ILE A 343 -60.56 -26.75 74.44
C ILE A 343 -61.77 -25.97 73.89
N GLU A 344 -62.20 -26.31 72.68
CA GLU A 344 -63.34 -25.66 72.02
C GLU A 344 -64.63 -25.75 72.86
N PRO A 345 -65.47 -24.68 72.94
CA PRO A 345 -65.42 -23.41 72.21
C PRO A 345 -64.62 -22.27 72.88
N PHE A 346 -64.04 -22.49 74.06
CA PHE A 346 -63.32 -21.46 74.84
C PHE A 346 -61.81 -21.53 74.59
N ARG A 347 -61.39 -21.19 73.37
CA ARG A 347 -59.97 -21.16 72.98
C ARG A 347 -59.41 -19.75 72.99
N ASP A 348 -58.35 -19.52 73.77
CA ASP A 348 -57.62 -18.26 73.80
C ASP A 348 -56.40 -18.30 72.87
N CYS A 349 -56.26 -17.28 72.03
CA CYS A 349 -55.12 -17.13 71.13
C CYS A 349 -53.83 -16.80 71.89
N LYS A 350 -52.80 -17.66 71.81
CA LYS A 350 -51.48 -17.37 72.43
C LYS A 350 -50.63 -16.40 71.62
N GLY A 351 -51.00 -16.15 70.37
CA GLY A 351 -50.30 -15.24 69.48
C GLY A 351 -50.37 -15.72 68.03
N ARG A 352 -50.47 -14.78 67.09
CA ARG A 352 -50.73 -15.10 65.68
C ARG A 352 -49.47 -15.32 64.84
N GLY A 353 -48.27 -15.18 65.39
CA GLY A 353 -47.04 -15.27 64.58
C GLY A 353 -46.76 -13.99 63.79
N TRP A 354 -45.48 -13.67 63.59
CA TRP A 354 -44.99 -12.64 62.68
C TRP A 354 -43.47 -12.78 62.50
N VAL A 355 -42.94 -12.25 61.39
CA VAL A 355 -41.51 -12.14 61.14
C VAL A 355 -41.19 -10.86 60.38
N ASN A 356 -40.14 -10.17 60.82
CA ASN A 356 -39.60 -8.98 60.19
C ASN A 356 -38.14 -9.20 59.84
N TRP A 357 -37.70 -8.65 58.71
CA TRP A 357 -36.30 -8.69 58.33
C TRP A 357 -35.89 -7.44 57.56
N LYS A 358 -34.59 -7.20 57.54
CA LYS A 358 -33.94 -6.20 56.70
C LYS A 358 -32.79 -6.82 55.92
N MET A 359 -32.58 -6.32 54.71
CA MET A 359 -31.56 -6.79 53.78
C MET A 359 -30.86 -5.61 53.14
N LYS A 360 -29.56 -5.74 52.89
CA LYS A 360 -28.79 -4.82 52.05
C LYS A 360 -28.19 -5.57 50.87
N THR A 361 -28.46 -5.09 49.67
CA THR A 361 -27.91 -5.65 48.43
C THR A 361 -26.93 -4.66 47.80
N THR A 362 -25.91 -5.18 47.14
CA THR A 362 -25.09 -4.40 46.21
C THR A 362 -25.55 -4.74 44.81
N LEU A 363 -25.93 -3.69 44.07
CA LEU A 363 -26.32 -3.78 42.69
C LEU A 363 -25.20 -3.26 41.78
N THR A 364 -25.07 -3.88 40.62
CA THR A 364 -24.13 -3.48 39.56
C THR A 364 -24.87 -3.19 38.26
N HIS A 365 -24.43 -2.17 37.56
CA HIS A 365 -24.91 -1.83 36.21
C HIS A 365 -23.73 -1.36 35.37
N ASP A 366 -23.63 -1.86 34.16
CA ASP A 366 -22.58 -1.46 33.24
C ASP A 366 -23.07 -0.30 32.37
N VAL A 367 -22.36 0.82 32.45
CA VAL A 367 -22.63 2.01 31.65
C VAL A 367 -21.46 2.29 30.72
N ARG A 368 -21.75 2.64 29.47
CA ARG A 368 -20.73 3.07 28.51
C ARG A 368 -20.42 4.53 28.77
N ALA A 369 -19.16 4.83 29.08
CA ALA A 369 -18.70 6.19 29.37
C ALA A 369 -17.55 6.59 28.43
N PRO A 370 -17.48 7.86 28.01
CA PRO A 370 -16.34 8.36 27.25
C PRO A 370 -15.09 8.41 28.13
N MET A 371 -13.97 7.98 27.59
CA MET A 371 -12.65 8.08 28.21
C MET A 371 -11.95 9.39 27.78
N PRO A 372 -10.82 9.77 28.40
CA PRO A 372 -10.12 11.00 28.05
C PRO A 372 -9.77 11.05 26.56
N ARG A 373 -10.05 12.19 25.91
CA ARG A 373 -9.65 12.42 24.53
C ARG A 373 -8.14 12.61 24.47
N GLN A 374 -7.48 11.91 23.55
CA GLN A 374 -6.06 12.13 23.23
C GLN A 374 -5.98 12.89 21.91
N SER A 375 -5.32 14.04 21.92
CA SER A 375 -5.07 14.84 20.73
C SER A 375 -3.63 14.64 20.26
N PHE A 376 -3.41 14.83 18.96
CA PHE A 376 -2.09 14.79 18.35
C PHE A 376 -1.96 15.93 17.35
N THR A 377 -0.73 16.43 17.24
CA THR A 377 -0.30 17.37 16.21
C THR A 377 1.05 16.91 15.71
N ILE A 378 1.20 16.77 14.40
CA ILE A 378 2.48 16.45 13.78
C ILE A 378 2.69 17.31 12.54
N SER A 379 3.93 17.76 12.36
CA SER A 379 4.38 18.34 11.11
C SER A 379 5.54 17.49 10.61
N SER A 380 5.51 17.13 9.33
CA SER A 380 6.55 16.32 8.71
C SER A 380 6.70 16.70 7.25
N SER A 381 7.90 16.51 6.70
CA SER A 381 8.16 16.65 5.27
C SER A 381 8.35 15.27 4.66
N ASP A 382 7.74 15.04 3.50
CA ASP A 382 7.97 13.86 2.66
C ASP A 382 7.73 12.50 3.34
N GLN A 383 6.99 12.50 4.46
CA GLN A 383 6.44 11.32 5.13
C GLN A 383 4.97 11.20 4.74
N ALA A 384 4.52 10.01 4.32
CA ALA A 384 3.15 9.79 3.85
C ALA A 384 2.32 8.91 4.79
N SER A 385 2.89 8.44 5.91
CA SER A 385 2.19 7.58 6.86
C SER A 385 2.58 7.86 8.31
N TRP A 386 1.58 7.86 9.19
CA TRP A 386 1.74 8.09 10.63
C TRP A 386 0.90 7.09 11.42
N SER A 387 1.36 6.79 12.63
CA SER A 387 0.67 5.94 13.58
C SER A 387 0.58 6.64 14.93
N PHE A 388 -0.62 6.71 15.48
CA PHE A 388 -0.91 7.34 16.77
C PHE A 388 -1.51 6.28 17.71
N PRO A 389 -0.74 5.76 18.67
CA PRO A 389 -1.28 4.86 19.69
C PRO A 389 -2.01 5.67 20.77
N TYR A 390 -3.13 5.12 21.26
CA TYR A 390 -3.81 5.62 22.44
C TYR A 390 -3.06 5.19 23.70
N ALA A 391 -2.38 6.13 24.35
CA ALA A 391 -1.54 5.87 25.50
C ALA A 391 -2.31 6.22 26.77
N THR A 392 -3.14 5.30 27.26
CA THR A 392 -3.75 5.43 28.60
C THR A 392 -3.33 4.30 29.51
N ASN A 393 -3.13 4.65 30.77
CA ASN A 393 -2.86 3.73 31.87
C ASN A 393 -4.16 3.04 32.32
N VAL A 394 -5.31 3.45 31.78
CA VAL A 394 -6.63 2.97 32.15
C VAL A 394 -6.94 1.69 31.38
N GLN A 395 -7.20 0.60 32.10
CA GLN A 395 -7.66 -0.64 31.48
C GLN A 395 -9.05 -0.43 30.86
N LEU A 396 -9.13 -0.48 29.53
CA LEU A 396 -10.38 -0.32 28.80
C LEU A 396 -11.12 -1.66 28.72
N ARG A 397 -12.37 -1.69 29.18
CA ARG A 397 -13.29 -2.82 28.96
C ARG A 397 -14.17 -2.54 27.74
N GLU A 398 -14.11 -3.42 26.75
CA GLU A 398 -14.87 -3.37 25.49
C GLU A 398 -14.88 -1.97 24.84
N PRO A 399 -13.70 -1.46 24.43
CA PRO A 399 -13.59 -0.12 23.91
C PRO A 399 -14.25 0.02 22.54
N GLU A 400 -15.04 1.09 22.38
CA GLU A 400 -15.52 1.54 21.06
C GLU A 400 -14.84 2.87 20.72
N TRP A 401 -14.25 2.95 19.53
CA TRP A 401 -13.34 4.03 19.17
C TRP A 401 -13.95 5.05 18.23
N THR A 402 -13.68 6.32 18.50
CA THR A 402 -13.96 7.43 17.59
C THR A 402 -12.71 8.26 17.39
N TYR A 403 -12.56 8.84 16.20
CA TYR A 403 -11.47 9.75 15.88
C TYR A 403 -11.91 10.79 14.85
N GLY A 404 -11.19 11.91 14.83
CA GLY A 404 -11.25 12.92 13.79
C GLY A 404 -9.86 13.50 13.57
N ALA A 405 -9.48 13.71 12.32
CA ALA A 405 -8.22 14.33 11.96
C ALA A 405 -8.38 15.25 10.77
N HIS A 406 -7.65 16.36 10.81
CA HIS A 406 -7.46 17.29 9.71
C HIS A 406 -6.03 17.16 9.20
N VAL A 407 -5.88 16.94 7.91
CA VAL A 407 -4.61 16.77 7.22
C VAL A 407 -4.46 17.89 6.20
N ASP A 408 -3.53 18.79 6.48
CA ASP A 408 -3.06 19.79 5.54
C ASP A 408 -1.90 19.20 4.74
N VAL A 409 -2.07 19.13 3.42
CA VAL A 409 -1.01 18.82 2.46
C VAL A 409 -0.60 20.11 1.77
N ILE A 410 0.63 20.52 2.00
CA ILE A 410 1.23 21.69 1.35
C ILE A 410 2.22 21.17 0.31
N GLU A 411 1.94 21.45 -0.95
CA GLU A 411 2.76 21.06 -2.09
C GLU A 411 3.22 22.32 -2.83
N GLY A 412 4.46 22.74 -2.57
CA GLY A 412 4.97 24.03 -3.03
C GLY A 412 4.10 25.19 -2.54
N ASP A 413 3.48 25.94 -3.46
CA ASP A 413 2.58 27.07 -3.13
C ASP A 413 1.11 26.65 -2.92
N GLN A 414 0.76 25.39 -3.19
CA GLN A 414 -0.60 24.88 -3.04
C GLN A 414 -0.80 24.30 -1.64
N LYS A 415 -1.99 24.52 -1.06
CA LYS A 415 -2.41 23.92 0.21
C LYS A 415 -3.76 23.24 0.02
N TYR A 416 -3.83 21.96 0.38
CA TYR A 416 -5.03 21.14 0.35
C TYR A 416 -5.35 20.65 1.75
N GLY A 417 -6.59 20.83 2.20
CA GLY A 417 -7.05 20.37 3.50
C GLY A 417 -8.02 19.21 3.37
N TYR A 418 -7.81 18.15 4.14
CA TYR A 418 -8.65 16.96 4.16
C TYR A 418 -9.10 16.64 5.58
N GLU A 419 -10.40 16.44 5.77
CA GLU A 419 -10.96 16.00 7.05
C GLU A 419 -11.32 14.52 6.97
N ILE A 420 -10.74 13.72 7.84
CA ILE A 420 -11.04 12.29 7.96
C ILE A 420 -11.59 11.99 9.36
N SER A 421 -12.49 11.03 9.43
CA SER A 421 -13.10 10.64 10.69
C SER A 421 -13.44 9.15 10.69
N HIS A 422 -13.93 8.65 11.83
CA HIS A 422 -14.41 7.28 11.93
C HIS A 422 -15.53 6.96 10.91
N ALA A 423 -16.40 7.94 10.62
CA ALA A 423 -17.48 7.79 9.65
C ALA A 423 -17.00 7.90 8.19
N GLN A 424 -15.90 8.63 7.96
CA GLN A 424 -15.34 8.87 6.63
C GLN A 424 -13.84 8.60 6.65
N GLN A 425 -13.52 7.32 6.46
CA GLN A 425 -12.16 6.80 6.59
C GLN A 425 -11.26 7.11 5.38
N VAL A 426 -11.84 7.54 4.25
CA VAL A 426 -11.11 7.89 3.02
C VAL A 426 -11.68 9.19 2.46
N VAL A 427 -10.84 10.19 2.27
CA VAL A 427 -11.19 11.50 1.68
C VAL A 427 -10.06 11.95 0.76
N GLY A 428 -10.36 11.99 -0.54
CA GLY A 428 -9.34 12.24 -1.56
C GLY A 428 -8.19 11.24 -1.44
N PRO A 429 -6.93 11.70 -1.38
CA PRO A 429 -5.76 10.83 -1.22
C PRO A 429 -5.55 10.38 0.22
N VAL A 430 -6.28 10.90 1.21
CA VAL A 430 -6.05 10.63 2.62
C VAL A 430 -6.92 9.49 3.11
N LYS A 431 -6.31 8.55 3.85
CA LYS A 431 -6.98 7.44 4.50
C LYS A 431 -6.61 7.38 5.98
N GLY A 432 -7.61 7.22 6.83
CA GLY A 432 -7.47 6.95 8.26
C GLY A 432 -8.05 5.60 8.61
N ARG A 433 -7.40 4.86 9.50
CA ARG A 433 -7.95 3.62 10.04
C ARG A 433 -7.52 3.45 11.50
N LEU A 434 -8.48 3.24 12.38
CA LEU A 434 -8.23 2.95 13.79
C LEU A 434 -8.50 1.48 14.07
N VAL A 435 -7.48 0.76 14.54
CA VAL A 435 -7.56 -0.65 14.94
C VAL A 435 -6.90 -0.79 16.31
N ASP A 436 -7.62 -1.39 17.27
CA ASP A 436 -7.10 -1.71 18.60
C ASP A 436 -6.39 -0.54 19.31
N GLY A 437 -6.96 0.67 19.20
CA GLY A 437 -6.41 1.88 19.81
C GLY A 437 -5.22 2.50 19.08
N ILE A 438 -4.91 2.04 17.87
CA ILE A 438 -3.87 2.62 17.01
C ILE A 438 -4.54 3.22 15.78
N LEU A 439 -4.43 4.54 15.63
CA LEU A 439 -4.87 5.24 14.42
C LEU A 439 -3.70 5.32 13.43
N GLY A 440 -3.84 4.66 12.29
CA GLY A 440 -3.01 4.87 11.12
C GLY A 440 -3.61 5.95 10.22
N ILE A 441 -2.80 6.92 9.79
CA ILE A 441 -3.15 7.87 8.73
C ILE A 441 -2.15 7.69 7.59
N THR A 442 -2.63 7.61 6.36
CA THR A 442 -1.82 7.49 5.14
C THR A 442 -2.31 8.48 4.09
N VAL A 443 -1.39 9.09 3.34
CA VAL A 443 -1.70 9.87 2.13
C VAL A 443 -1.17 9.10 0.92
N ASP A 444 -2.03 8.85 -0.07
CA ASP A 444 -1.63 8.27 -1.35
C ASP A 444 -0.90 9.33 -2.18
N ASP A 445 0.30 8.99 -2.62
CA ASP A 445 1.23 9.91 -3.26
C ASP A 445 1.01 10.05 -4.77
N GLY A 446 0.24 9.12 -5.40
CA GLY A 446 0.17 8.96 -6.85
C GLY A 446 -0.68 9.99 -7.61
N ASP A 447 -1.79 10.46 -7.01
CA ASP A 447 -2.86 11.17 -7.73
C ASP A 447 -3.27 12.51 -7.08
N LEU A 448 -2.32 13.23 -6.48
CA LEU A 448 -2.52 14.62 -6.04
C LEU A 448 -2.33 15.62 -7.17
#